data_AF-A0A9P0GLH8-F1
#
_entry.id   AF-A0A9P0GLH8-F1
#
_cell.length_a   1.000
_cell.length_b   1.000
_cell.length_c   1.000
_cell.angle_alpha   90.00
_cell.angle_beta   90.00
_cell.angle_gamma   90.00
#
_symmetry.space_group_name_H-M   'P 1'
#
loop_
_entity.id
_entity.type
_entity.pdbx_description
1 polymer ?
#
loop_
_entity_poly.entity_id
_entity_poly.type
_entity_poly.pdbx_seq_one_letter_code
_entity_poly.pdbx_strand_id
1 'polypeptide(L)'
;MLFFIITYFICSTLSATDTEYEDILPFALPDIELPDSIMNEKEVIEQNLDFEVIDYCVHTSGVDVETLMHMIEYMRVPDEQEVKDFLFCFGRNQGIQHGNGKIEFDMLFTFLISMDFGHEWNIRNPLKNCIENNYDGSENAYITVKCIMEEYSILNLVPTWWHVFMKHFL
;
A
#
# COMPACT_ATOMS: atom_id res chain seq x y z
N MET A 1 38.14 0.97 1.65
CA MET A 1 38.34 -0.39 2.18
C MET A 1 37.51 -0.53 3.46
N LEU A 2 36.21 -0.76 3.31
CA LEU A 2 35.26 -1.19 4.35
C LEU A 2 33.93 -1.51 3.64
N PHE A 3 34.01 -2.47 2.73
CA PHE A 3 32.90 -3.32 2.32
C PHE A 3 32.92 -4.53 3.27
N PHE A 4 31.79 -5.22 3.48
CA PHE A 4 31.57 -6.40 4.33
C PHE A 4 31.02 -6.16 5.76
N ILE A 5 29.80 -5.64 5.89
CA ILE A 5 28.87 -6.04 6.97
C ILE A 5 27.42 -6.04 6.44
N ILE A 6 27.13 -6.89 5.46
CA ILE A 6 25.78 -7.39 5.15
C ILE A 6 25.98 -8.83 4.65
N THR A 7 25.71 -9.84 5.48
CA THR A 7 25.43 -11.27 5.11
C THR A 7 25.29 -12.23 6.30
N TYR A 8 24.89 -11.77 7.49
CA TYR A 8 24.59 -12.67 8.60
C TYR A 8 23.34 -12.21 9.34
N PHE A 9 22.14 -12.54 8.83
CA PHE A 9 20.95 -12.81 9.66
C PHE A 9 19.79 -13.44 8.86
N ILE A 10 20.09 -14.31 7.88
CA ILE A 10 19.11 -15.26 7.31
C ILE A 10 19.75 -16.65 7.29
N CYS A 11 19.77 -17.33 8.43
CA CYS A 11 19.76 -18.79 8.53
C CYS A 11 19.75 -19.19 10.02
N SER A 12 18.97 -20.22 10.36
CA SER A 12 18.64 -20.73 11.71
C SER A 12 17.45 -19.98 12.32
N THR A 13 16.26 -20.53 12.52
CA THR A 13 15.92 -21.92 12.84
C THR A 13 14.53 -22.27 12.35
N LEU A 14 14.51 -23.17 11.37
CA LEU A 14 13.48 -24.17 11.19
C LEU A 14 13.41 -25.00 12.50
N SER A 15 12.30 -24.97 13.22
CA SER A 15 11.96 -26.01 14.20
C SER A 15 10.48 -26.32 14.04
N ALA A 16 10.22 -27.36 13.28
CA ALA A 16 8.95 -28.06 13.29
C ALA A 16 8.68 -28.54 14.72
N THR A 17 7.49 -28.26 15.23
CA THR A 17 6.90 -29.03 16.33
C THR A 17 5.63 -29.65 15.79
N ASP A 18 5.69 -30.97 15.63
CA ASP A 18 4.56 -31.83 15.35
C ASP A 18 3.55 -31.72 16.50
N THR A 19 2.31 -31.40 16.16
CA THR A 19 1.16 -31.63 17.05
C THR A 19 0.21 -32.58 16.36
N GLU A 20 0.18 -33.81 16.88
CA GLU A 20 -0.85 -34.81 16.66
C GLU A 20 -2.21 -34.26 17.12
N TYR A 21 -3.23 -34.34 16.27
CA TYR A 21 -4.61 -34.13 16.67
C TYR A 21 -5.45 -35.31 16.17
N GLU A 22 -6.02 -36.04 17.13
CA GLU A 22 -6.85 -37.21 16.94
C GLU A 22 -8.26 -36.84 16.41
N ASP A 23 -8.70 -37.65 15.45
CA ASP A 23 -10.06 -38.10 15.13
C ASP A 23 -11.27 -37.43 15.81
N ILE A 24 -12.05 -36.65 15.05
CA ILE A 24 -13.50 -36.50 15.24
C ILE A 24 -14.24 -36.46 13.89
N LEU A 25 -14.90 -37.58 13.59
CA LEU A 25 -16.12 -37.87 12.78
C LEU A 25 -16.56 -36.99 11.57
N PRO A 26 -17.03 -37.62 10.47
CA PRO A 26 -17.54 -36.91 9.30
C PRO A 26 -19.03 -36.57 9.41
N PHE A 27 -19.37 -35.28 9.34
CA PHE A 27 -20.70 -34.82 8.96
C PHE A 27 -20.71 -34.50 7.46
N ALA A 28 -21.44 -35.30 6.68
CA ALA A 28 -21.70 -35.04 5.28
C ALA A 28 -22.65 -33.84 5.14
N LEU A 29 -22.14 -32.73 4.59
CA LEU A 29 -22.93 -31.62 4.08
C LEU A 29 -23.11 -31.78 2.56
N PRO A 30 -24.25 -31.36 2.01
CA PRO A 30 -24.54 -31.50 0.58
C PRO A 30 -23.62 -30.64 -0.29
N ASP A 31 -23.28 -31.17 -1.46
CA ASP A 31 -22.50 -30.50 -2.50
C ASP A 31 -23.23 -29.22 -2.96
N ILE A 32 -22.73 -28.07 -2.51
CA ILE A 32 -23.08 -26.76 -3.05
C ILE A 32 -21.92 -26.38 -3.98
N GLU A 33 -22.18 -26.40 -5.29
CA GLU A 33 -21.28 -25.82 -6.29
C GLU A 33 -21.22 -24.30 -6.06
N LEU A 34 -20.15 -23.86 -5.37
CA LEU A 34 -19.76 -22.46 -5.30
C LEU A 34 -19.03 -22.07 -6.59
N PRO A 35 -19.32 -20.89 -7.17
CA PRO A 35 -18.64 -20.45 -8.39
C PRO A 35 -17.15 -20.24 -8.15
N ASP A 36 -16.34 -20.93 -8.96
CA ASP A 36 -14.88 -20.81 -9.03
C ASP A 36 -14.47 -19.40 -9.51
N SER A 37 -14.39 -18.44 -8.59
CA SER A 37 -13.52 -17.26 -8.71
C SER A 37 -13.34 -16.56 -7.36
N ILE A 38 -12.93 -17.33 -6.36
CA ILE A 38 -12.22 -16.75 -5.21
C ILE A 38 -10.76 -16.66 -5.64
N MET A 39 -10.35 -15.47 -6.10
CA MET A 39 -8.93 -15.13 -6.19
C MET A 39 -8.30 -15.38 -4.81
N ASN A 40 -7.20 -16.13 -4.77
CA ASN A 40 -6.49 -16.45 -3.53
C ASN A 40 -6.10 -15.14 -2.82
N GLU A 41 -6.72 -14.88 -1.68
CA GLU A 41 -6.45 -13.76 -0.77
C GLU A 41 -4.95 -13.69 -0.35
N LYS A 42 -4.23 -14.80 -0.54
CA LYS A 42 -2.80 -14.96 -0.24
C LYS A 42 -1.86 -14.46 -1.35
N GLU A 43 -2.31 -14.34 -2.60
CA GLU A 43 -1.53 -13.71 -3.70
C GLU A 43 -1.68 -12.19 -3.71
N VAL A 44 -2.64 -11.63 -2.97
CA VAL A 44 -2.90 -10.18 -2.90
C VAL A 44 -1.94 -9.46 -1.94
N ILE A 45 -1.24 -10.19 -1.06
CA ILE A 45 -0.50 -9.61 0.08
C ILE A 45 1.02 -9.51 -0.15
N GLU A 46 1.58 -10.15 -1.19
CA GLU A 46 2.98 -9.94 -1.61
C GLU A 46 3.15 -8.78 -2.60
N GLN A 47 2.31 -7.74 -2.50
CA GLN A 47 2.55 -6.47 -3.20
C GLN A 47 3.64 -5.69 -2.47
N ASN A 48 4.88 -6.13 -2.64
CA ASN A 48 6.03 -5.26 -2.55
C ASN A 48 5.76 -4.06 -3.48
N LEU A 49 6.05 -2.85 -3.02
CA LEU A 49 6.08 -1.65 -3.85
C LEU A 49 6.73 -2.02 -5.19
N ASP A 50 5.95 -2.07 -6.27
CA ASP A 50 6.47 -2.48 -7.56
C ASP A 50 7.29 -1.32 -8.11
N PHE A 51 8.62 -1.41 -7.97
CA PHE A 51 9.54 -0.41 -8.45
C PHE A 51 9.39 -0.16 -9.96
N GLU A 52 8.94 -1.16 -10.74
CA GLU A 52 8.66 -0.98 -12.17
C GLU A 52 7.48 -0.04 -12.40
N VAL A 53 6.43 -0.13 -11.56
CA VAL A 53 5.27 0.78 -11.62
C VAL A 53 5.67 2.20 -11.23
N ILE A 54 6.53 2.37 -10.22
CA ILE A 54 7.01 3.68 -9.81
C ILE A 54 7.84 4.32 -10.92
N ASP A 55 8.82 3.60 -11.46
CA ASP A 55 9.68 4.09 -12.56
C ASP A 55 8.85 4.47 -13.79
N TYR A 56 7.89 3.62 -14.17
CA TYR A 56 6.96 3.90 -15.25
C TYR A 56 6.13 5.17 -15.02
N CYS A 57 5.58 5.35 -13.82
CA CYS A 57 4.75 6.52 -13.51
C CYS A 57 5.57 7.80 -13.38
N VAL A 58 6.79 7.74 -12.84
CA VAL A 58 7.75 8.86 -12.83
C VAL A 58 8.05 9.30 -14.25
N HIS A 59 8.39 8.35 -15.13
CA HIS A 59 8.71 8.65 -16.52
C HIS A 59 7.52 9.24 -17.29
N THR A 60 6.31 8.72 -17.06
CA THR A 60 5.11 9.14 -17.79
C THR A 60 4.59 10.50 -17.34
N SER A 61 4.62 10.80 -16.05
CA SER A 61 4.12 12.08 -15.53
C SER A 61 5.14 13.21 -15.63
N GLY A 62 6.43 12.89 -15.74
CA GLY A 62 7.51 13.87 -15.74
C GLY A 62 7.83 14.45 -14.37
N VAL A 63 7.25 13.90 -13.29
CA VAL A 63 7.61 14.29 -11.92
C VAL A 63 9.05 13.90 -11.66
N ASP A 64 9.80 14.76 -10.97
CA ASP A 64 11.15 14.41 -10.56
C ASP A 64 11.12 13.57 -9.27
N VAL A 65 12.10 12.66 -9.14
CA VAL A 65 12.21 11.76 -8.00
C VAL A 65 12.41 12.53 -6.69
N GLU A 66 13.12 13.67 -6.74
CA GLU A 66 13.37 14.51 -5.56
C GLU A 66 12.06 15.10 -4.99
N THR A 67 11.13 15.52 -5.86
CA THR A 67 9.78 15.95 -5.48
C THR A 67 9.01 14.82 -4.79
N LEU A 68 9.08 13.59 -5.28
CA LEU A 68 8.44 12.44 -4.62
C LEU A 68 9.08 12.14 -3.24
N MET A 69 10.41 12.24 -3.14
CA MET A 69 11.10 12.09 -1.86
C MET A 69 10.67 13.17 -0.87
N HIS A 70 10.57 14.42 -1.32
CA HIS A 70 10.09 15.54 -0.49
C HIS A 70 8.63 15.38 -0.07
N MET A 71 7.77 14.78 -0.90
CA MET A 71 6.40 14.46 -0.51
C MET A 71 6.36 13.58 0.73
N ILE A 72 7.22 12.57 0.77
CA ILE A 72 7.31 11.59 1.86
C ILE A 72 8.02 12.20 3.06
N GLU A 73 9.13 12.91 2.85
CA GLU A 73 9.93 13.51 3.92
C GLU A 73 9.15 14.57 4.69
N TYR A 74 8.42 15.43 3.98
CA TYR A 74 7.69 16.55 4.56
C TYR A 74 6.20 16.27 4.75
N MET A 75 5.72 15.07 4.40
CA MET A 75 4.30 14.69 4.46
C MET A 75 3.41 15.73 3.78
N ARG A 76 3.85 16.25 2.63
CA ARG A 76 3.18 17.34 1.91
C ARG A 76 3.12 17.03 0.43
N VAL A 77 1.92 17.07 -0.13
CA VAL A 77 1.69 16.87 -1.57
C VAL A 77 1.72 18.23 -2.29
N PRO A 78 2.70 18.50 -3.18
CA PRO A 78 2.69 19.69 -4.03
C PRO A 78 1.47 19.73 -4.95
N ASP A 79 0.96 20.93 -5.23
CA ASP A 79 -0.14 21.15 -6.17
C ASP A 79 0.41 21.39 -7.58
N GLU A 80 1.08 20.38 -8.11
CA GLU A 80 1.78 20.40 -9.39
C GLU A 80 1.19 19.32 -10.31
N GLN A 81 1.01 19.63 -11.60
CA GLN A 81 0.28 18.74 -12.51
C GLN A 81 0.96 17.38 -12.64
N GLU A 82 2.29 17.37 -12.68
CA GLU A 82 3.14 16.19 -12.77
C GLU A 82 2.97 15.28 -11.54
N VAL A 83 2.75 15.86 -10.35
CA VAL A 83 2.45 15.11 -9.12
C VAL A 83 1.06 14.49 -9.19
N LYS A 84 0.05 15.24 -9.64
CA LYS A 84 -1.32 14.71 -9.79
C LYS A 84 -1.35 13.54 -10.78
N ASP A 85 -0.64 13.69 -11.89
CA ASP A 85 -0.56 12.68 -12.95
C ASP A 85 0.23 11.45 -12.48
N PHE A 86 1.29 11.63 -11.68
CA PHE A 86 2.00 10.54 -11.01
C PHE A 86 1.06 9.74 -10.09
N LEU A 87 0.36 10.42 -9.18
CA LEU A 87 -0.54 9.78 -8.21
C LEU A 87 -1.67 9.03 -8.92
N PHE A 88 -2.22 9.61 -9.98
CA PHE A 88 -3.22 8.95 -10.82
C PHE A 88 -2.68 7.70 -11.52
N CYS A 89 -1.51 7.82 -12.15
CA CYS A 89 -0.84 6.70 -12.80
C CYS A 89 -0.59 5.56 -11.82
N PHE A 90 -0.02 5.89 -10.65
CA PHE A 90 0.30 4.92 -9.62
C PHE A 90 -0.97 4.25 -9.10
N GLY A 91 -1.98 5.04 -8.72
CA GLY A 91 -3.26 4.53 -8.24
C GLY A 91 -3.96 3.61 -9.24
N ARG A 92 -3.88 3.90 -10.54
CA ARG A 92 -4.43 3.03 -11.59
C ARG A 92 -3.68 1.71 -11.72
N ASN A 93 -2.35 1.73 -11.71
CA ASN A 93 -1.55 0.51 -11.85
C ASN A 93 -1.64 -0.39 -10.62
N GLN A 94 -1.89 0.18 -9.43
CA GLN A 94 -2.13 -0.58 -8.20
C GLN A 94 -3.59 -1.06 -8.04
N GLY A 95 -4.49 -0.72 -8.97
CA GLY A 95 -5.92 -1.04 -8.85
C GLY A 95 -6.67 -0.25 -7.77
N ILE A 96 -6.03 0.77 -7.19
CA ILE A 96 -6.58 1.69 -6.19
C ILE A 96 -7.58 2.66 -6.83
N GLN A 97 -7.37 3.01 -8.10
CA GLN A 97 -8.17 4.02 -8.80
C GLN A 97 -8.55 3.59 -10.21
N HIS A 98 -9.77 3.90 -10.61
CA HIS A 98 -10.25 3.65 -11.97
C HIS A 98 -9.89 4.78 -12.94
N GLY A 99 -10.01 4.50 -14.25
CA GLY A 99 -9.75 5.51 -15.29
C GLY A 99 -10.67 6.73 -15.25
N ASN A 100 -11.82 6.66 -14.57
CA ASN A 100 -12.72 7.80 -14.36
C ASN A 100 -12.41 8.59 -13.08
N GLY A 101 -11.38 8.21 -12.32
CA GLY A 101 -11.00 8.84 -11.06
C GLY A 101 -11.61 8.20 -9.82
N LYS A 102 -12.57 7.26 -9.93
CA LYS A 102 -13.17 6.60 -8.75
C LYS A 102 -12.11 5.81 -7.97
N ILE A 103 -12.02 6.06 -6.67
CA ILE A 103 -11.15 5.33 -5.73
C ILE A 103 -11.85 4.05 -5.26
N GLU A 104 -11.13 2.93 -5.26
CA GLU A 104 -11.54 1.66 -4.67
C GLU A 104 -11.09 1.59 -3.21
N PHE A 105 -12.03 1.84 -2.30
CA PHE A 105 -11.79 1.96 -0.86
C PHE A 105 -11.00 0.78 -0.30
N ASP A 106 -11.43 -0.45 -0.58
CA ASP A 106 -10.83 -1.65 0.00
C ASP A 106 -9.40 -1.89 -0.51
N MET A 107 -9.13 -1.54 -1.77
CA MET A 107 -7.78 -1.61 -2.35
C MET A 107 -6.85 -0.59 -1.70
N LEU A 108 -7.31 0.66 -1.58
CA LEU A 108 -6.53 1.72 -0.91
C LEU A 108 -6.26 1.39 0.56
N PHE A 109 -7.28 0.88 1.26
CA PHE A 109 -7.17 0.47 2.65
C PHE A 109 -6.16 -0.66 2.84
N THR A 110 -6.23 -1.69 1.99
CA THR A 110 -5.29 -2.81 2.00
C THR A 110 -3.86 -2.34 1.74
N PHE A 111 -3.69 -1.44 0.77
CA PHE A 111 -2.39 -0.83 0.44
C PHE A 111 -1.82 0.00 1.61
N LEU A 112 -2.64 0.78 2.32
CA LEU A 112 -2.17 1.54 3.48
C LEU A 112 -1.79 0.63 4.66
N ILE A 113 -2.51 -0.47 4.87
CA ILE A 113 -2.16 -1.46 5.91
C ILE A 113 -0.87 -2.20 5.56
N SER A 114 -0.65 -2.56 4.29
CA SER A 114 0.57 -3.28 3.88
C SER A 114 1.84 -2.43 4.05
N MET A 115 1.69 -1.11 3.99
CA MET A 115 2.75 -0.14 4.29
C MET A 115 2.96 0.08 5.81
N ASP A 116 2.36 -0.72 6.69
CA ASP A 116 2.54 -0.61 8.15
C ASP A 116 2.25 0.79 8.71
N PHE A 117 1.24 1.50 8.17
CA PHE A 117 0.74 2.77 8.70
C PHE A 117 0.01 2.63 10.07
N GLY A 118 0.21 1.52 10.77
CA GLY A 118 -0.32 1.25 12.10
C GLY A 118 -1.55 0.34 12.12
N HIS A 119 -2.21 0.27 13.29
CA HIS A 119 -3.37 -0.60 13.51
C HIS A 119 -4.57 -0.20 12.63
N GLU A 120 -5.29 -1.21 12.13
CA GLU A 120 -6.44 -1.11 11.20
C GLU A 120 -7.42 0.06 11.50
N TRP A 121 -7.76 0.27 12.77
CA TRP A 121 -8.72 1.28 13.20
C TRP A 121 -8.24 2.72 13.01
N ASN A 122 -6.93 2.96 13.02
CA ASN A 122 -6.32 4.27 12.76
C ASN A 122 -6.42 4.68 11.29
N ILE A 123 -6.59 3.70 10.39
CA ILE A 123 -6.56 3.90 8.94
C ILE A 123 -7.98 4.10 8.41
N ARG A 124 -8.93 3.26 8.86
CA ARG A 124 -10.26 3.15 8.24
C ARG A 124 -11.08 4.44 8.33
N ASN A 125 -11.07 5.12 9.47
CA ASN A 125 -11.90 6.31 9.69
C ASN A 125 -11.37 7.54 8.92
N PRO A 126 -10.08 7.92 9.03
CA PRO A 126 -9.53 8.99 8.20
C PRO A 126 -9.72 8.72 6.71
N LEU A 127 -9.50 7.49 6.28
CA LEU A 127 -9.64 7.12 4.88
C LEU A 127 -11.06 7.33 4.35
N LYS A 128 -12.09 7.01 5.14
CA LYS A 128 -13.49 7.27 4.76
C LYS A 128 -13.78 8.76 4.55
N ASN A 129 -13.19 9.62 5.35
CA ASN A 129 -13.34 11.07 5.22
C ASN A 129 -12.60 11.62 3.99
N CYS A 130 -11.52 10.95 3.56
CA CYS A 130 -10.73 11.35 2.42
C CYS A 130 -11.24 10.85 1.07
N ILE A 131 -12.04 9.79 1.05
CA ILE A 131 -12.66 9.24 -0.18
C ILE A 131 -14.00 9.92 -0.46
N GLU A 132 -14.10 11.21 -0.18
CA GLU A 132 -15.26 11.99 -0.57
C GLU A 132 -14.99 12.72 -1.90
N ASN A 133 -15.85 12.45 -2.87
CA ASN A 133 -16.31 13.35 -3.93
C ASN A 133 -15.83 13.16 -5.38
N ASN A 134 -16.72 13.68 -6.24
CA ASN A 134 -16.87 13.54 -7.69
C ASN A 134 -15.78 14.25 -8.52
N TYR A 135 -14.55 14.28 -8.04
CA TYR A 135 -13.44 14.75 -8.86
C TYR A 135 -13.09 13.70 -9.92
N ASP A 136 -12.65 14.14 -11.09
CA ASP A 136 -12.21 13.25 -12.15
C ASP A 136 -10.71 12.99 -12.07
N GLY A 137 -10.33 11.81 -12.57
CA GLY A 137 -8.95 11.46 -12.87
C GLY A 137 -7.93 11.81 -11.80
N SER A 138 -6.97 12.67 -12.19
CA SER A 138 -5.80 13.02 -11.39
C SER A 138 -6.08 13.99 -10.24
N GLU A 139 -7.11 14.83 -10.34
CA GLU A 139 -7.51 15.70 -9.23
C GLU A 139 -8.03 14.88 -8.06
N ASN A 140 -8.81 13.81 -8.33
CA ASN A 140 -9.27 12.93 -7.27
C ASN A 140 -8.13 12.18 -6.59
N ALA A 141 -7.12 11.76 -7.36
CA ALA A 141 -5.93 11.10 -6.83
C ALA A 141 -5.17 12.03 -5.86
N TYR A 142 -4.95 13.27 -6.29
CA TYR A 142 -4.28 14.31 -5.52
C TYR A 142 -5.01 14.65 -4.23
N ILE A 143 -6.31 14.98 -4.30
CA ILE A 143 -7.11 15.35 -3.13
C ILE A 143 -7.15 14.18 -2.12
N THR A 144 -7.33 12.95 -2.60
CA THR A 144 -7.36 11.77 -1.73
C THR A 144 -6.04 11.60 -0.97
N VAL A 145 -4.90 11.60 -1.68
CA VAL A 145 -3.57 11.39 -1.06
C VAL A 145 -3.20 12.54 -0.13
N LYS A 146 -3.52 13.78 -0.53
CA LYS A 146 -3.30 14.96 0.31
C LYS A 146 -4.09 14.89 1.61
N CYS A 147 -5.39 14.57 1.54
CA CYS A 147 -6.23 14.41 2.72
C CYS A 147 -5.68 13.32 3.65
N ILE A 148 -5.29 12.17 3.09
CA ILE A 148 -4.66 11.09 3.86
C ILE A 148 -3.42 11.62 4.58
N MET A 149 -2.44 12.19 3.86
CA MET A 149 -1.23 12.71 4.50
C MET A 149 -1.51 13.75 5.58
N GLU A 150 -2.48 14.64 5.38
CA GLU A 150 -2.89 15.64 6.36
C GLU A 150 -3.49 15.00 7.62
N GLU A 151 -4.42 14.05 7.48
CA GLU A 151 -5.01 13.31 8.61
C GLU A 151 -3.94 12.54 9.41
N TYR A 152 -3.02 11.84 8.74
CA TYR A 152 -1.94 11.11 9.43
C TYR A 152 -0.93 12.05 10.12
N SER A 153 -0.67 13.22 9.52
CA SER A 153 0.20 14.24 10.12
C SER A 153 -0.37 14.77 11.43
N ILE A 154 -1.69 14.99 11.48
CA ILE A 154 -2.42 15.46 12.66
C ILE A 154 -2.40 14.40 13.77
N LEU A 155 -2.50 13.12 13.40
CA LEU A 155 -2.57 12.02 14.34
C LEU A 155 -1.20 11.60 14.92
N ASN A 156 -0.08 12.21 14.50
CA ASN A 156 1.30 11.81 14.86
C ASN A 156 1.56 10.31 14.62
N LEU A 157 0.90 9.74 13.61
CA LEU A 157 0.94 8.29 13.35
C LEU A 157 2.14 7.86 12.51
N VAL A 158 2.88 8.80 11.91
CA VAL A 158 4.10 8.48 11.17
C VAL A 158 5.13 7.95 12.16
N PRO A 159 5.48 6.66 12.11
CA PRO A 159 6.47 6.14 13.03
C PRO A 159 7.80 6.84 12.77
N THR A 160 8.53 7.21 13.82
CA THR A 160 9.85 7.85 13.68
C THR A 160 10.84 7.02 12.86
N TRP A 161 10.62 5.70 12.76
CA TRP A 161 11.41 4.80 11.91
C TRP A 161 11.07 4.88 10.42
N TRP A 162 9.94 5.45 10.02
CA TRP A 162 9.54 5.60 8.61
C TRP A 162 10.53 6.45 7.81
N HIS A 163 11.02 7.54 8.41
CA HIS A 163 12.09 8.36 7.82
C HIS A 163 13.41 7.56 7.64
N VAL A 164 13.66 6.56 8.49
CA VAL A 164 14.84 5.69 8.40
C VAL A 164 14.66 4.65 7.29
N PHE A 165 13.47 4.06 7.17
CA PHE A 165 13.12 3.09 6.14
C PHE A 165 13.22 3.70 4.74
N MET A 166 12.55 4.84 4.50
CA MET A 166 12.50 5.45 3.17
C MET A 166 13.88 5.90 2.67
N LYS A 167 14.77 6.34 3.58
CA LYS A 167 16.15 6.74 3.22
C LYS A 167 17.05 5.57 2.78
N HIS A 168 16.68 4.33 3.07
CA HIS A 168 17.48 3.14 2.74
C HIS A 168 16.97 2.37 1.51
N PHE A 169 15.71 2.60 1.11
CA PHE A 169 15.06 1.81 0.06
C PHE A 169 14.72 2.62 -1.21
N LEU A 170 14.82 3.96 -1.18
CA LEU A 170 14.79 4.86 -2.34
C LEU A 170 16.15 5.53 -2.51
#